data_AF-H7BZS0-F1
#
_entry.id   AF-H7BZS0-F1
#
_cell.length_a   1.000
_cell.length_b   1.000
_cell.length_c   1.000
_cell.angle_alpha   90.00
_cell.angle_beta   90.00
_cell.angle_gamma   90.00
#
_symmetry.space_group_name_H-M   'P 1'
#
loop_
_entity.id
_entity.type
_entity.pdbx_description
1 polymer ?
#
loop_
_entity_poly.entity_id
_entity_poly.type
_entity_poly.pdbx_seq_one_letter_code
_entity_poly.pdbx_strand_id
1 'polypeptide(L)'
;MDLETPEEMQARSLGRPIKSSKQYLRQVIAEYEALDRELPCIRKFPTPPASQPLCLCMETLPEEDFTHLEVLQALEAQLPGAMESGRVSSIRFENMNVICGTAGRRNRWLIAVTDFQTRSRLLRSGLSPRGLAHQIVRHDDLLLGDYRLHLRRSLVR
;
A
#
# COMPACT_ATOMS: atom_id res chain seq x y z
N MET A 1 -11.18 31.38 80.59
CA MET A 1 -10.88 31.99 79.29
C MET A 1 -10.14 30.92 78.51
N ASP A 2 -10.87 29.98 77.90
CA ASP A 2 -11.50 30.10 76.56
C ASP A 2 -10.40 30.02 75.48
N LEU A 3 -10.44 29.20 74.43
CA LEU A 3 -11.52 28.45 73.76
C LEU A 3 -10.86 27.40 72.81
N GLU A 4 -11.44 26.19 72.69
CA GLU A 4 -11.76 25.37 71.48
C GLU A 4 -10.96 25.59 70.15
N THR A 5 -10.61 24.65 69.24
CA THR A 5 -10.69 23.17 69.00
C THR A 5 -9.82 22.87 67.72
N PRO A 6 -9.55 21.58 67.38
CA PRO A 6 -8.55 21.09 66.41
C PRO A 6 -9.14 20.83 64.99
N GLU A 7 -8.38 20.10 64.14
CA GLU A 7 -8.69 19.52 62.79
C GLU A 7 -8.03 20.26 61.62
N GLU A 8 -7.55 19.68 60.52
CA GLU A 8 -7.17 18.34 60.07
C GLU A 8 -6.54 18.58 58.68
N MET A 9 -5.59 17.73 58.28
CA MET A 9 -5.38 17.30 56.89
C MET A 9 -5.33 18.37 55.77
N GLN A 10 -4.12 18.76 55.36
CA GLN A 10 -3.85 19.08 53.94
C GLN A 10 -2.91 18.04 53.33
N ALA A 11 -3.44 16.84 53.12
CA ALA A 11 -2.99 15.98 52.03
C ALA A 11 -3.41 16.67 50.72
N ARG A 12 -2.57 17.58 50.21
CA ARG A 12 -2.75 18.17 48.88
C ARG A 12 -2.56 17.07 47.83
N SER A 13 -3.67 16.45 47.47
CA SER A 13 -3.80 15.59 46.31
C SER A 13 -3.24 16.31 45.08
N LEU A 14 -2.15 15.77 44.52
CA LEU A 14 -1.66 16.07 43.19
C LEU A 14 -2.72 15.63 42.17
N GLY A 15 -3.73 16.48 41.97
CA GLY A 15 -4.75 16.28 40.95
C GLY A 15 -4.11 16.33 39.58
N ARG A 16 -4.03 15.18 38.90
CA ARG A 16 -3.77 15.15 37.45
C ARG A 16 -4.81 16.06 36.78
N PRO A 17 -4.40 17.01 35.91
CA PRO A 17 -5.36 17.87 35.24
C PRO A 17 -6.29 16.99 34.38
N ILE A 18 -7.59 17.04 34.69
CA ILE A 18 -8.64 16.39 33.90
C ILE A 18 -8.72 17.16 32.59
N LYS A 19 -8.13 16.60 31.53
CA LYS A 19 -8.15 17.21 30.19
C LYS A 19 -9.60 17.43 29.80
N SER A 20 -9.94 18.65 29.35
CA SER A 20 -11.26 18.91 28.78
C SER A 20 -11.55 17.94 27.65
N SER A 21 -12.80 17.51 27.47
CA SER A 21 -13.18 16.52 26.45
C SER A 21 -12.69 16.91 25.03
N LYS A 22 -12.61 18.22 24.74
CA LYS A 22 -12.07 18.76 23.48
C LYS A 22 -10.55 18.54 23.34
N GLN A 23 -9.79 18.68 24.42
CA GLN A 23 -8.35 18.44 24.42
C GLN A 23 -8.02 16.94 24.37
N TYR A 24 -8.80 16.12 25.05
CA TYR A 24 -8.70 14.66 24.96
C TYR A 24 -8.98 14.17 23.53
N LEU A 25 -10.08 14.63 22.91
CA LEU A 25 -10.42 14.27 21.54
C LEU A 25 -9.31 14.68 20.54
N ARG A 26 -8.74 15.88 20.68
CA ARG A 26 -7.61 16.33 19.84
C ARG A 26 -6.38 15.43 19.98
N GLN A 27 -6.08 14.98 21.20
CA GLN A 27 -4.96 14.06 21.42
C GLN A 27 -5.22 12.69 20.81
N VAL A 28 -6.43 12.14 20.98
CA VAL A 28 -6.81 10.86 20.36
C VAL A 28 -6.73 10.94 18.83
N ILE A 29 -7.21 12.04 18.23
CA ILE A 29 -7.08 12.28 16.78
C ILE A 29 -5.62 12.34 16.37
N ALA A 30 -4.78 13.10 17.10
CA ALA A 30 -3.35 13.22 16.79
C ALA A 30 -2.60 11.87 16.93
N GLU A 31 -2.95 11.06 17.93
CA GLU A 31 -2.41 9.69 18.09
C GLU A 31 -2.87 8.79 16.95
N TYR A 32 -4.13 8.90 16.51
CA TYR A 32 -4.65 8.13 15.37
C TYR A 32 -4.02 8.56 14.04
N GLU A 33 -3.83 9.86 13.84
CA GLU A 33 -3.15 10.41 12.66
C GLU A 33 -1.65 10.08 12.66
N ALA A 34 -1.00 10.06 13.82
CA ALA A 34 0.38 9.61 13.94
C ALA A 34 0.47 8.12 13.63
N LEU A 35 -0.45 7.31 14.17
CA LEU A 35 -0.53 5.88 13.90
C LEU A 35 -0.84 5.58 12.42
N ASP A 36 -1.70 6.36 11.78
CA ASP A 36 -2.02 6.23 10.35
C ASP A 36 -0.85 6.69 9.46
N ARG A 37 -0.12 7.72 9.88
CA ARG A 37 1.15 8.14 9.26
C ARG A 37 2.26 7.09 9.43
N GLU A 38 2.32 6.43 10.57
CA GLU A 38 3.31 5.39 10.89
C GLU A 38 2.95 4.03 10.27
N LEU A 39 1.65 3.75 10.09
CA LEU A 39 1.12 2.50 9.56
C LEU A 39 0.04 2.80 8.52
N PRO A 40 0.40 3.28 7.31
CA PRO A 40 -0.56 3.48 6.24
C PRO A 40 -1.33 2.18 6.01
N CYS A 41 -2.61 2.28 5.64
CA CYS A 41 -3.39 1.15 5.17
C CYS A 41 -2.56 0.31 4.17
N ILE A 42 -2.29 -0.94 4.56
CA ILE A 42 -1.39 -1.88 3.87
C ILE A 42 -2.19 -3.09 3.37
N ARG A 43 -1.70 -3.73 2.30
CA ARG A 43 -2.20 -5.03 1.87
C ARG A 43 -2.04 -6.03 3.01
N LYS A 44 -3.11 -6.74 3.35
CA LYS A 44 -3.11 -7.80 4.37
C LYS A 44 -2.88 -9.15 3.69
N PHE A 45 -2.12 -10.01 4.34
CA PHE A 45 -1.78 -11.33 3.83
C PHE A 45 -2.23 -12.40 4.84
N PRO A 46 -3.23 -13.24 4.51
CA PRO A 46 -3.63 -14.33 5.40
C PRO A 46 -2.55 -15.42 5.48
N THR A 47 -1.79 -15.61 4.41
CA THR A 47 -0.65 -16.52 4.29
C THR A 47 0.47 -15.83 3.51
N PRO A 48 1.73 -16.31 3.59
CA PRO A 48 2.81 -15.79 2.77
C PRO A 48 2.45 -15.83 1.27
N PRO A 49 2.75 -14.76 0.50
CA PRO A 49 2.43 -14.74 -0.92
C PRO A 49 3.21 -15.81 -1.70
N ALA A 50 2.56 -16.44 -2.68
CA ALA A 50 3.20 -17.37 -3.59
C ALA A 50 4.10 -16.63 -4.59
N SER A 51 5.23 -17.24 -4.96
CA SER A 51 6.13 -16.69 -5.98
C SER A 51 5.51 -16.80 -7.38
N GLN A 52 5.67 -15.74 -8.16
CA GLN A 52 5.18 -15.60 -9.53
C GLN A 52 6.30 -15.04 -10.42
N PRO A 53 7.34 -15.83 -10.73
CA PRO A 53 8.57 -15.36 -11.38
C PRO A 53 8.38 -14.91 -12.84
N LEU A 54 7.25 -15.28 -13.46
CA LEU A 54 6.82 -14.87 -14.81
C LEU A 54 5.70 -13.82 -14.78
N CYS A 55 5.39 -13.26 -13.61
CA CYS A 55 4.49 -12.12 -13.49
C CYS A 55 5.29 -10.83 -13.34
N LEU A 56 4.93 -9.86 -14.16
CA LEU A 56 5.50 -8.52 -14.20
C LEU A 56 4.46 -7.51 -13.75
N CYS A 57 4.93 -6.35 -13.29
CA CYS A 57 4.07 -5.29 -12.82
C CYS A 57 4.49 -3.94 -13.42
N MET A 58 3.49 -3.19 -13.86
CA MET A 58 3.58 -1.76 -14.17
C MET A 58 2.83 -1.02 -13.06
N GLU A 59 3.51 -0.16 -12.31
CA GLU A 59 2.84 0.73 -11.35
C GLU A 59 2.36 1.99 -12.06
N THR A 60 1.15 2.44 -11.77
CA THR A 60 0.56 3.66 -12.34
C THR A 60 0.06 4.57 -11.23
N LEU A 61 0.09 5.87 -11.46
CA LEU A 61 -0.54 6.83 -10.58
C LEU A 61 -2.07 6.60 -10.53
N PRO A 62 -2.75 6.96 -9.43
CA PRO A 62 -4.21 6.84 -9.34
C PRO A 62 -4.97 7.55 -10.46
N GLU A 63 -4.42 8.65 -10.96
CA GLU A 63 -4.99 9.49 -12.02
C GLU A 63 -4.76 8.89 -13.42
N GLU A 64 -3.82 7.94 -13.54
CA GLU A 64 -3.52 7.23 -14.78
C GLU A 64 -4.53 6.09 -14.97
N ASP A 65 -5.66 6.45 -15.57
CA ASP A 65 -6.83 5.63 -15.84
C ASP A 65 -6.73 4.76 -17.10
N PHE A 66 -5.60 4.08 -17.30
CA PHE A 66 -5.44 3.23 -18.48
C PHE A 66 -6.51 2.14 -18.56
N THR A 67 -6.98 1.87 -19.76
CA THR A 67 -7.88 0.76 -20.06
C THR A 67 -7.09 -0.50 -20.42
N HIS A 68 -7.75 -1.67 -20.36
CA HIS A 68 -7.14 -2.92 -20.81
C HIS A 68 -6.68 -2.82 -22.27
N LEU A 69 -7.46 -2.15 -23.14
CA LEU A 69 -7.14 -1.99 -24.55
C LEU A 69 -5.84 -1.19 -24.75
N GLU A 70 -5.66 -0.09 -24.02
CA GLU A 70 -4.45 0.74 -24.13
C GLU A 70 -3.19 0.00 -23.66
N VAL A 71 -3.32 -0.81 -22.60
CA VAL A 71 -2.23 -1.68 -22.13
C VAL A 71 -1.92 -2.78 -23.16
N LEU A 72 -2.94 -3.38 -23.78
CA LEU A 72 -2.76 -4.35 -24.85
C LEU A 72 -2.09 -3.75 -26.09
N GLN A 73 -2.50 -2.55 -26.51
CA GLN A 73 -1.88 -1.85 -27.64
C GLN A 73 -0.41 -1.53 -27.36
N ALA A 74 -0.09 -1.09 -26.14
CA ALA A 74 1.29 -0.86 -25.75
C ALA A 74 2.10 -2.17 -25.74
N LEU A 75 1.50 -3.28 -25.31
CA LEU A 75 2.14 -4.59 -25.33
C LEU A 75 2.40 -5.06 -26.75
N GLU A 76 1.42 -4.90 -27.65
CA GLU A 76 1.54 -5.26 -29.06
C GLU A 76 2.65 -4.45 -29.75
N ALA A 77 2.76 -3.15 -29.43
CA ALA A 77 3.85 -2.31 -29.94
C ALA A 77 5.24 -2.78 -29.47
N GLN A 78 5.36 -3.27 -28.24
CA GLN A 78 6.64 -3.76 -27.69
C GLN A 78 6.95 -5.21 -28.09
N LEU A 79 5.92 -6.03 -28.22
CA LEU A 79 5.98 -7.46 -28.47
C LEU A 79 4.88 -7.86 -29.48
N PRO A 80 5.09 -7.61 -30.78
CA PRO A 80 4.10 -7.93 -31.79
C PRO A 80 3.70 -9.41 -31.76
N GLY A 81 2.40 -9.69 -31.81
CA GLY A 81 1.77 -11.00 -31.79
C GLY A 81 1.94 -11.77 -30.48
N ALA A 82 2.33 -11.14 -29.37
CA ALA A 82 2.64 -11.86 -28.13
C ALA A 82 1.41 -12.48 -27.44
N MET A 83 0.25 -11.86 -27.57
CA MET A 83 -1.01 -12.42 -27.07
C MET A 83 -1.42 -13.65 -27.90
N GLU A 84 -1.43 -13.52 -29.22
CA GLU A 84 -1.81 -14.59 -30.15
C GLU A 84 -0.87 -15.81 -30.07
N SER A 85 0.43 -15.55 -29.95
CA SER A 85 1.45 -16.60 -29.78
C SER A 85 1.49 -17.20 -28.36
N GLY A 86 0.70 -16.69 -27.41
CA GLY A 86 0.68 -17.16 -26.03
C GLY A 86 1.93 -16.81 -25.20
N ARG A 87 2.79 -15.90 -25.69
CA ARG A 87 3.94 -15.38 -24.92
C ARG A 87 3.51 -14.50 -23.76
N VAL A 88 2.39 -13.78 -23.91
CA VAL A 88 1.67 -13.11 -22.83
C VAL A 88 0.40 -13.91 -22.56
N SER A 89 0.27 -14.47 -21.37
CA SER A 89 -0.87 -15.31 -20.99
C SER A 89 -2.05 -14.53 -20.46
N SER A 90 -1.81 -13.40 -19.78
CA SER A 90 -2.88 -12.54 -19.26
C SER A 90 -2.38 -11.16 -18.84
N ILE A 91 -3.32 -10.22 -18.78
CA ILE A 91 -3.15 -8.92 -18.12
C ILE A 91 -4.26 -8.73 -17.08
N ARG A 92 -3.95 -8.07 -15.96
CA ARG A 92 -4.92 -7.77 -14.90
C ARG A 92 -4.63 -6.43 -14.25
N PHE A 93 -5.68 -5.72 -13.87
CA PHE A 93 -5.58 -4.51 -13.07
C PHE A 93 -5.83 -4.82 -11.58
N GLU A 94 -4.92 -4.37 -10.72
CA GLU A 94 -5.07 -4.35 -9.26
C GLU A 94 -5.24 -2.89 -8.79
N ASN A 95 -6.42 -2.58 -8.26
CA ASN A 95 -6.66 -1.32 -7.58
C ASN A 95 -6.12 -1.41 -6.14
N MET A 96 -4.93 -0.85 -5.93
CA MET A 96 -4.24 -0.94 -4.64
C MET A 96 -4.93 -0.13 -3.55
N ASN A 97 -5.65 0.92 -3.94
CA ASN A 97 -6.44 1.75 -3.02
C ASN A 97 -7.61 0.95 -2.44
N VAL A 98 -8.31 0.19 -3.28
CA VAL A 98 -9.37 -0.74 -2.82
C VAL A 98 -8.78 -1.88 -2.00
N ILE A 99 -7.70 -2.52 -2.48
CA ILE A 99 -7.07 -3.67 -1.79
C ILE A 99 -6.57 -3.28 -0.39
N CYS A 100 -6.00 -2.09 -0.24
CA CYS A 100 -5.47 -1.63 1.04
C CYS A 100 -6.51 -0.90 1.89
N GLY A 101 -7.63 -0.46 1.31
CA GLY A 101 -8.60 0.43 1.97
C GLY A 101 -8.04 1.83 2.22
N THR A 102 -7.41 2.43 1.20
CA THR A 102 -6.73 3.74 1.27
C THR A 102 -6.88 4.52 -0.02
N ALA A 103 -6.33 5.74 -0.06
CA ALA A 103 -6.20 6.57 -1.26
C ALA A 103 -4.73 6.94 -1.50
N GLY A 104 -4.39 7.32 -2.73
CA GLY A 104 -3.04 7.80 -3.08
C GLY A 104 -1.98 6.72 -3.29
N ARG A 105 -2.32 5.43 -3.22
CA ARG A 105 -1.42 4.34 -3.64
C ARG A 105 -1.43 4.18 -5.14
N ARG A 106 -0.25 3.89 -5.71
CA ARG A 106 -0.11 3.50 -7.10
C ARG A 106 -0.89 2.22 -7.39
N ASN A 107 -1.69 2.22 -8.44
CA ASN A 107 -2.35 1.02 -8.93
C ASN A 107 -1.35 0.17 -9.71
N ARG A 108 -1.73 -1.08 -9.99
CA ARG A 108 -0.82 -2.05 -10.60
C ARG A 108 -1.47 -2.75 -11.78
N TRP A 109 -0.77 -2.79 -12.90
CA TRP A 109 -1.08 -3.65 -14.02
C TRP A 109 -0.15 -4.86 -13.99
N LEU A 110 -0.73 -6.04 -13.78
CA LEU A 110 -0.03 -7.31 -13.80
C LEU A 110 -0.03 -7.88 -15.21
N ILE A 111 1.12 -8.32 -15.66
CA ILE A 111 1.33 -8.92 -16.98
C ILE A 111 1.96 -10.29 -16.74
N ALA A 112 1.24 -11.36 -17.06
CA ALA A 112 1.76 -12.72 -16.97
C ALA A 112 2.31 -13.14 -18.34
N VAL A 113 3.55 -13.62 -18.34
CA VAL A 113 4.21 -14.15 -19.54
C VAL A 113 4.50 -15.63 -19.37
N THR A 114 4.84 -16.32 -20.45
CA THR A 114 5.10 -17.77 -20.41
C THR A 114 6.57 -18.14 -20.42
N ASP A 115 7.47 -17.20 -20.72
CA ASP A 115 8.90 -17.46 -20.82
C ASP A 115 9.79 -16.31 -20.29
N PHE A 116 11.00 -16.66 -19.88
CA PHE A 116 11.97 -15.72 -19.31
C PHE A 116 12.54 -14.73 -20.34
N GLN A 117 12.50 -15.05 -21.63
CA GLN A 117 13.00 -14.16 -22.69
C GLN A 117 12.04 -12.98 -22.88
N THR A 118 10.74 -13.26 -23.00
CA THR A 118 9.67 -12.26 -23.02
C THR A 118 9.68 -11.43 -21.74
N ARG A 119 9.83 -12.09 -20.58
CA ARG A 119 9.97 -11.39 -19.29
C ARG A 119 11.14 -10.40 -19.31
N SER A 120 12.32 -10.88 -19.69
CA SER A 120 13.54 -10.07 -19.68
C SER A 120 13.50 -8.94 -20.70
N ARG A 121 12.78 -9.13 -21.82
CA ARG A 121 12.55 -8.07 -22.80
C ARG A 121 11.70 -6.94 -22.20
N LEU A 122 10.56 -7.27 -21.58
CA LEU A 122 9.68 -6.27 -20.95
C LEU A 122 10.36 -5.53 -19.79
N LEU A 123 11.14 -6.22 -18.95
CA LEU A 123 11.92 -5.60 -17.88
C LEU A 123 12.91 -4.55 -18.40
N ARG A 124 13.45 -4.73 -19.61
CA ARG A 124 14.37 -3.78 -20.23
C ARG A 124 13.67 -2.67 -21.02
N SER A 125 12.61 -3.01 -21.76
CA SER A 125 11.92 -2.06 -22.65
C SER A 125 10.92 -1.16 -21.92
N GLY A 126 10.40 -1.62 -20.78
CA GLY A 126 9.22 -1.00 -20.18
C GLY A 126 7.98 -1.18 -21.06
N LEU A 127 6.96 -0.37 -20.77
CA LEU A 127 5.71 -0.29 -21.52
C LEU A 127 5.26 1.17 -21.65
N SER A 128 4.64 1.56 -22.76
CA SER A 128 4.22 2.96 -22.97
C SER A 128 2.76 3.13 -23.39
N PRO A 129 1.77 2.85 -22.52
CA PRO A 129 0.36 3.11 -22.81
C PRO A 129 0.12 4.61 -23.03
N ARG A 130 -0.66 4.97 -24.08
CA ARG A 130 -0.85 6.37 -24.53
C ARG A 130 0.48 7.14 -24.77
N GLY A 131 1.58 6.43 -25.04
CA GLY A 131 2.91 7.03 -25.20
C GLY A 131 3.61 7.42 -23.89
N LEU A 132 2.99 7.17 -22.72
CA LEU A 132 3.57 7.47 -21.42
C LEU A 132 4.46 6.31 -20.97
N ALA A 133 5.77 6.53 -20.91
CA ALA A 133 6.73 5.49 -20.58
C ALA A 133 6.65 5.07 -19.12
N HIS A 134 6.47 3.76 -18.89
CA HIS A 134 6.43 3.14 -17.58
C HIS A 134 7.48 2.04 -17.47
N GLN A 135 8.18 2.04 -16.34
CA GLN A 135 9.08 0.95 -16.00
C GLN A 135 8.27 -0.29 -15.62
N ILE A 136 8.70 -1.44 -16.14
CA ILE A 136 8.19 -2.74 -15.72
C ILE A 136 9.14 -3.34 -14.69
N VAL A 137 8.57 -3.88 -13.61
CA VAL A 137 9.31 -4.55 -12.53
C VAL A 137 8.77 -5.96 -12.31
N ARG A 138 9.50 -6.79 -11.56
CA ARG A 138 9.01 -8.12 -11.18
C ARG A 138 7.89 -7.96 -10.16
N HIS A 139 6.79 -8.70 -10.34
CA HIS A 139 5.67 -8.66 -9.41
C HIS A 139 6.10 -9.08 -7.99
N ASP A 140 6.93 -10.14 -7.90
CA ASP A 140 7.43 -10.66 -6.63
C ASP A 140 8.19 -9.62 -5.79
N ASP A 141 8.89 -8.67 -6.42
CA ASP A 141 9.62 -7.62 -5.69
C ASP A 141 8.67 -6.66 -4.96
N LEU A 142 7.60 -6.24 -5.66
CA LEU A 142 6.56 -5.39 -5.09
C LEU A 142 5.74 -6.12 -4.02
N LEU A 143 5.37 -7.36 -4.32
CA LEU A 143 4.57 -8.19 -3.41
C LEU A 143 5.33 -8.51 -2.12
N LEU A 144 6.63 -8.77 -2.22
CA LEU A 144 7.50 -8.96 -1.05
C LEU A 144 7.65 -7.66 -0.24
N GLY A 145 7.73 -6.50 -0.90
CA GLY A 145 7.68 -5.20 -0.24
C GLY A 145 6.42 -5.03 0.60
N ASP A 146 5.25 -5.29 0.01
CA ASP A 146 3.97 -5.24 0.69
C ASP A 146 3.91 -6.24 1.86
N TYR A 147 4.39 -7.46 1.66
CA TYR A 147 4.39 -8.51 2.69
C TYR A 147 5.31 -8.16 3.87
N ARG A 148 6.47 -7.57 3.62
CA ARG A 148 7.37 -7.07 4.68
C ARG A 148 6.69 -5.99 5.53
N LEU A 149 5.95 -5.08 4.91
CA LEU A 149 5.16 -4.08 5.65
C LEU A 149 4.05 -4.74 6.47
N HIS A 150 3.38 -5.76 5.93
CA HIS A 150 2.39 -6.54 6.65
C HIS A 150 2.95 -7.24 7.89
N LEU A 151 4.12 -7.86 7.78
CA LEU A 151 4.80 -8.50 8.92
C LEU A 151 5.17 -7.47 9.99
N ARG A 152 5.75 -6.32 9.60
CA ARG A 152 6.09 -5.24 10.54
C ARG A 152 4.87 -4.78 11.33
N ARG A 153 3.73 -4.57 10.67
CA ARG A 153 2.49 -4.16 11.33
C ARG A 153 1.91 -5.24 12.25
N SER A 154 2.11 -6.51 11.93
CA SER A 154 1.62 -7.62 12.74
C SER A 154 2.41 -7.80 14.03
N LEU A 155 3.68 -7.40 14.06
CA LEU A 155 4.56 -7.46 15.24
C LEU A 155 4.36 -6.32 16.25
N VAL A 156 3.65 -5.24 15.86
CA VAL A 156 3.37 -4.07 16.72
C VAL A 156 2.08 -4.26 17.55
N ARG A 157 1.45 -5.45 17.48
CA ARG A 157 0.19 -5.76 18.18
C ARG A 157 0.41 -6.44 19.53
#